data_AF-A0A3E5GPE3-F1
#
_entry.id   AF-A0A3E5GPE3-F1
#
_cell.length_a   1.000
_cell.length_b   1.000
_cell.length_c   1.000
_cell.angle_alpha   90.00
_cell.angle_beta   90.00
_cell.angle_gamma   90.00
#
_symmetry.space_group_name_H-M   'P 1'
#
loop_
_entity.id
_entity.type
_entity.pdbx_description
1 polymer ?
#
loop_
_entity_poly.entity_id
_entity_poly.type
_entity_poly.pdbx_seq_one_letter_code
_entity_poly.pdbx_strand_id
1 'polypeptide(L)'
;MKLNPDLIFKIFDTVIVRLSGIQQIGFSTLLKSFLNPIVSIVIGILTVWISRKSHHSPTARERLDKVYHPLFIAIEPFLYKDGLAYNDVVPFLTVYHTIEKEYSLLITPSFRQEIDTLEKAGDPCFSTDKNGYNHWFQICKRISKEYDKLCRQSYLPIRSISYRFYYKQYSSKISMIFAFIWLQLPAIIIFTLILGVISPIILFISYCLFFIFLLYVLINEL
;
A
#
# COMPACT_ATOMS: atom_id res chain seq x y z
N MET A 1 -18.92 5.49 -49.55
CA MET A 1 -19.44 6.78 -49.05
C MET A 1 -18.27 7.76 -49.05
N LYS A 2 -18.18 8.66 -50.04
CA LYS A 2 -17.07 9.63 -50.14
C LYS A 2 -17.33 10.76 -49.14
N LEU A 3 -16.53 10.87 -48.08
CA LEU A 3 -16.55 12.06 -47.21
C LEU A 3 -16.09 13.27 -48.04
N ASN A 4 -16.92 14.30 -48.07
CA ASN A 4 -16.62 15.53 -48.78
C ASN A 4 -15.73 16.43 -47.89
N PRO A 5 -14.44 16.65 -48.22
CA PRO A 5 -13.49 17.37 -47.37
C PRO A 5 -13.91 18.83 -47.09
N ASP A 6 -14.66 19.45 -48.00
CA ASP A 6 -15.17 20.83 -47.84
C ASP A 6 -16.16 20.98 -46.67
N LEU A 7 -16.87 19.91 -46.32
CA LEU A 7 -17.79 19.92 -45.19
C LEU A 7 -17.02 19.95 -43.85
N ILE A 8 -15.89 19.25 -43.79
CA ILE A 8 -15.03 19.20 -42.61
C ILE A 8 -14.38 20.57 -42.37
N PHE A 9 -13.88 21.22 -43.43
CA PHE A 9 -13.30 22.55 -43.34
C PHE A 9 -14.31 23.61 -42.89
N LYS A 10 -15.54 23.59 -43.40
CA LYS A 10 -16.60 24.50 -42.94
C LYS A 10 -16.97 24.31 -41.47
N ILE A 11 -17.00 23.06 -40.98
CA ILE A 11 -17.23 22.78 -39.56
C ILE A 11 -16.07 23.34 -38.72
N PHE A 12 -14.83 23.14 -39.18
CA PHE A 12 -13.64 23.65 -38.50
C PHE A 12 -13.62 25.17 -38.42
N ASP A 13 -13.91 25.88 -39.51
CA ASP A 13 -13.99 27.35 -39.53
C ASP A 13 -15.10 27.87 -38.62
N THR A 14 -16.26 27.20 -38.60
CA THR A 14 -17.39 27.59 -37.74
C THR A 14 -17.06 27.39 -36.25
N VAL A 15 -16.30 26.35 -35.91
CA VAL A 15 -15.82 26.09 -34.54
C VAL A 15 -14.73 27.08 -34.15
N ILE A 16 -13.81 27.43 -35.05
CA ILE A 16 -12.76 28.44 -34.81
C ILE A 16 -13.37 29.83 -34.60
N VAL A 17 -14.38 30.21 -35.39
CA VAL A 17 -15.09 31.50 -35.24
C VAL A 17 -15.91 31.55 -33.94
N ARG A 18 -16.49 30.43 -33.49
CA ARG A 18 -17.13 30.36 -32.17
C ARG A 18 -16.11 30.42 -31.02
N LEU A 19 -14.92 29.84 -31.19
CA LEU A 19 -13.83 29.92 -30.23
C LEU A 19 -13.23 31.33 -30.15
N SER A 20 -13.13 32.05 -31.27
CA SER A 20 -12.64 33.44 -31.29
C SER A 20 -13.64 34.43 -30.67
N GLY A 21 -14.95 34.13 -30.71
CA GLY A 21 -15.97 34.88 -29.98
C GLY A 21 -15.88 34.75 -28.44
N ILE A 22 -15.30 33.66 -27.93
CA ILE A 22 -15.06 33.43 -26.49
C ILE A 22 -13.83 34.22 -26.00
N GLN A 23 -13.01 34.73 -26.92
CA GLN A 23 -11.72 35.38 -26.66
C GLN A 23 -11.85 36.80 -26.06
N GLN A 24 -13.06 37.34 -25.88
CA GLN A 24 -13.30 38.63 -25.21
C GLN A 24 -13.54 38.53 -23.69
N ILE A 25 -13.77 37.33 -23.14
CA ILE A 25 -13.74 37.16 -21.68
C ILE A 25 -12.26 37.07 -21.31
N GLY A 26 -11.70 38.14 -20.76
CA GLY A 26 -10.29 38.23 -20.41
C GLY A 26 -9.81 36.94 -19.74
N PHE A 27 -8.80 36.30 -20.33
CA PHE A 27 -8.20 35.06 -19.84
C PHE A 27 -7.88 35.14 -18.34
N SER A 28 -7.51 36.33 -17.85
CA SER A 28 -7.30 36.62 -16.43
C SER A 28 -8.55 36.48 -15.56
N THR A 29 -9.73 36.85 -16.06
CA THR A 29 -11.02 36.75 -15.35
C THR A 29 -11.49 35.30 -15.30
N LEU A 30 -11.35 34.56 -16.40
CA LEU A 30 -11.61 33.11 -16.43
C LEU A 30 -10.66 32.37 -15.49
N LEU A 31 -9.35 32.65 -15.59
CA LEU A 31 -8.33 32.00 -14.77
C LEU A 31 -8.55 32.28 -13.27
N LYS A 32 -8.88 33.51 -12.86
CA LYS A 32 -9.25 33.84 -11.47
C LYS A 32 -10.53 33.14 -11.01
N SER A 33 -11.55 33.07 -11.88
CA SER A 33 -12.82 32.40 -11.57
C SER A 33 -12.64 30.91 -11.31
N PHE A 34 -11.72 30.24 -12.01
CA PHE A 34 -11.38 28.84 -11.79
C PHE A 34 -10.34 28.61 -10.68
N LEU A 35 -9.34 29.51 -10.51
CA LEU A 35 -8.28 29.30 -9.51
C LEU A 35 -8.81 29.40 -8.07
N ASN A 36 -9.65 30.40 -7.77
CA ASN A 36 -10.14 30.64 -6.41
C ASN A 36 -10.89 29.43 -5.81
N PRO A 37 -11.86 28.80 -6.49
CA PRO A 37 -12.52 27.61 -5.96
C PRO A 37 -11.55 26.43 -5.83
N ILE A 38 -10.61 26.25 -6.78
CA ILE A 38 -9.60 25.17 -6.71
C ILE A 38 -8.71 25.37 -5.49
N VAL A 39 -8.19 26.58 -5.26
CA VAL A 39 -7.35 26.90 -4.11
C VAL A 39 -8.12 26.70 -2.81
N SER A 40 -9.38 27.13 -2.73
CA SER A 40 -10.22 26.93 -1.55
C SER A 40 -10.50 25.45 -1.28
N ILE A 41 -10.72 24.64 -2.32
CA ILE A 41 -10.90 23.18 -2.19
C ILE A 41 -9.61 22.54 -1.69
N VAL A 42 -8.46 22.90 -2.27
CA VAL A 42 -7.15 22.38 -1.84
C VAL A 42 -6.86 22.75 -0.39
N ILE A 43 -7.10 23.99 0.01
CA ILE A 43 -6.96 24.43 1.42
C ILE A 43 -7.92 23.66 2.32
N GLY A 44 -9.18 23.46 1.92
CA GLY A 44 -10.15 22.67 2.67
C GLY A 44 -9.70 21.22 2.88
N ILE A 45 -9.21 20.57 1.81
CA ILE A 45 -8.65 19.21 1.88
C ILE A 45 -7.44 19.16 2.79
N LEU A 46 -6.50 20.10 2.64
CA LEU A 46 -5.28 20.16 3.46
C LEU A 46 -5.63 20.41 4.94
N THR A 47 -6.58 21.30 5.23
CA THR A 47 -7.01 21.62 6.59
C THR A 47 -7.64 20.40 7.26
N VAL A 48 -8.54 19.69 6.55
CA VAL A 48 -9.13 18.44 7.05
C VAL A 48 -8.06 17.36 7.24
N TRP A 49 -7.10 17.26 6.32
CA TRP A 49 -6.02 16.28 6.39
C TRP A 49 -5.09 16.55 7.59
N ILE A 50 -4.68 17.80 7.81
CA ILE A 50 -3.84 18.23 8.93
C ILE A 50 -4.59 18.07 10.26
N SER A 51 -5.85 18.53 10.32
CA SER A 51 -6.69 18.44 11.52
C SER A 51 -6.90 16.99 11.97
N ARG A 52 -7.17 16.06 11.02
CA ARG A 52 -7.25 14.63 11.31
C ARG A 52 -5.93 14.02 11.74
N LYS A 53 -4.81 14.52 11.23
CA LYS A 53 -3.48 14.04 11.62
C LYS A 53 -3.16 14.48 13.05
N SER A 54 -3.43 15.75 13.39
CA SER A 54 -3.02 16.44 14.62
C SER A 54 -3.45 15.80 15.95
N HIS A 55 -4.43 14.91 15.96
CA HIS A 55 -4.80 14.17 17.17
C HIS A 55 -3.81 13.02 17.38
N HIS A 56 -2.66 13.32 17.97
CA HIS A 56 -1.80 12.31 18.57
C HIS A 56 -2.62 11.56 19.63
N SER A 57 -2.94 10.29 19.40
CA SER A 57 -3.68 9.51 20.39
C SER A 57 -2.70 9.00 21.45
N PRO A 58 -2.71 9.55 22.69
CA PRO A 58 -1.81 9.09 23.76
C PRO A 58 -2.00 7.60 24.03
N THR A 59 -3.22 7.09 23.83
CA THR A 59 -3.56 5.67 23.93
C THR A 59 -2.90 4.81 22.84
N ALA A 60 -2.76 5.30 21.60
CA ALA A 60 -2.05 4.52 20.57
C ALA A 60 -0.56 4.45 20.86
N ARG A 61 0.01 5.54 21.39
CA ARG A 61 1.41 5.58 21.81
C ARG A 61 1.68 4.58 22.92
N GLU A 62 0.83 4.58 23.94
CA GLU A 62 0.94 3.64 25.05
C GLU A 62 0.81 2.17 24.59
N ARG A 63 -0.16 1.88 23.71
CA ARG A 63 -0.32 0.54 23.10
C ARG A 63 0.90 0.13 22.28
N LEU A 64 1.51 1.06 21.56
CA LEU A 64 2.72 0.79 20.80
C LEU A 64 3.88 0.44 21.74
N ASP A 65 4.20 1.34 22.66
CA ASP A 65 5.39 1.24 23.49
C ASP A 65 5.34 0.03 24.43
N LYS A 66 4.17 -0.26 25.03
CA LYS A 66 4.03 -1.30 26.05
C LYS A 66 3.66 -2.68 25.51
N VAL A 67 2.96 -2.74 24.36
CA VAL A 67 2.40 -4.00 23.84
C VAL A 67 2.99 -4.34 22.48
N TYR A 68 2.70 -3.55 21.45
CA TYR A 68 2.96 -3.98 20.07
C TYR A 68 4.43 -3.87 19.66
N HIS A 69 5.21 -2.96 20.25
CA HIS A 69 6.64 -2.88 20.00
C HIS A 69 7.42 -4.08 20.56
N PRO A 70 7.31 -4.46 21.86
CA PRO A 70 7.99 -5.65 22.37
C PRO A 70 7.50 -6.94 21.70
N LEU A 71 6.19 -7.06 21.41
CA LEU A 71 5.67 -8.20 20.62
C LEU A 71 6.27 -8.25 19.22
N PHE A 72 6.42 -7.10 18.56
CA PHE A 72 6.98 -7.02 17.23
C PHE A 72 8.44 -7.47 17.21
N ILE A 73 9.25 -7.01 18.17
CA ILE A 73 10.66 -7.43 18.30
C ILE A 73 10.75 -8.95 18.50
N ALA A 74 9.88 -9.52 19.35
CA ALA A 74 9.90 -10.95 19.63
C ALA A 74 9.47 -11.80 18.43
N ILE A 75 8.47 -11.37 17.65
CA ILE A 75 7.98 -12.14 16.50
C ILE A 75 8.80 -11.91 15.22
N GLU A 76 9.51 -10.78 15.11
CA GLU A 76 10.19 -10.37 13.88
C GLU A 76 11.08 -11.46 13.24
N PRO A 77 11.90 -12.21 14.01
CA PRO A 77 12.70 -13.30 13.46
C PRO A 77 11.88 -14.44 12.84
N PHE A 78 10.59 -14.55 13.16
CA PHE A 78 9.69 -15.64 12.75
C PHE A 78 8.61 -15.18 11.77
N LEU A 79 8.54 -13.89 11.46
CA LEU A 79 7.52 -13.31 10.57
C LEU A 79 7.57 -13.95 9.19
N TYR A 80 6.47 -14.62 8.81
CA TYR A 80 6.26 -15.22 7.48
C TYR A 80 7.35 -16.22 7.06
N LYS A 81 8.06 -16.85 8.01
CA LYS A 81 8.98 -17.93 7.70
C LYS A 81 8.23 -19.24 7.50
N ASP A 82 8.64 -19.98 6.48
CA ASP A 82 8.16 -21.33 6.21
C ASP A 82 8.90 -22.35 7.10
N GLY A 83 8.25 -23.47 7.41
CA GLY A 83 8.87 -24.59 8.12
C GLY A 83 9.10 -24.39 9.62
N LEU A 84 8.38 -23.45 10.24
CA LEU A 84 8.40 -23.24 11.69
C LEU A 84 7.66 -24.38 12.41
N ALA A 85 8.19 -24.77 13.57
CA ALA A 85 7.51 -25.63 14.53
C ALA A 85 6.99 -24.79 15.72
N TYR A 86 6.04 -25.35 16.47
CA TYR A 86 5.49 -24.69 17.65
C TYR A 86 6.58 -24.29 18.66
N ASN A 87 7.60 -25.14 18.84
CA ASN A 87 8.71 -24.88 19.74
C ASN A 87 9.52 -23.63 19.39
N ASP A 88 9.58 -23.25 18.11
CA ASP A 88 10.34 -22.07 17.66
C ASP A 88 9.67 -20.77 18.11
N VAL A 89 8.35 -20.77 18.27
CA VAL A 89 7.56 -19.58 18.65
C VAL A 89 7.27 -19.49 20.14
N VAL A 90 7.65 -20.50 20.94
CA VAL A 90 7.50 -20.47 22.41
C VAL A 90 8.13 -19.21 23.03
N PRO A 91 9.32 -18.74 22.64
CA PRO A 91 9.89 -17.50 23.17
C PRO A 91 9.04 -16.25 22.87
N PHE A 92 8.29 -16.26 21.77
CA PHE A 92 7.34 -15.19 21.47
C PHE A 92 6.09 -15.29 22.36
N LEU A 93 5.57 -16.51 22.57
CA LEU A 93 4.41 -16.76 23.42
C LEU A 93 4.66 -16.37 24.88
N THR A 94 5.86 -16.61 25.41
CA THR A 94 6.20 -16.19 26.79
C THR A 94 6.18 -14.67 26.95
N VAL A 95 6.68 -13.93 25.96
CA VAL A 95 6.59 -12.46 25.93
C VAL A 95 5.13 -12.01 25.85
N TYR A 96 4.33 -12.66 25.01
CA TYR A 96 2.90 -12.38 24.89
C TYR A 96 2.16 -12.55 26.22
N HIS A 97 2.34 -13.67 26.91
CA HIS A 97 1.67 -13.93 28.21
C HIS A 97 2.06 -12.94 29.29
N THR A 98 3.32 -12.50 29.29
CA THR A 98 3.80 -11.47 30.21
C THR A 98 3.06 -10.15 29.97
N ILE A 99 2.95 -9.74 28.70
CA ILE A 99 2.26 -8.52 28.31
C ILE A 99 0.75 -8.63 28.53
N GLU A 100 0.14 -9.79 28.29
CA GLU A 100 -1.29 -10.00 28.55
C GLU A 100 -1.63 -9.84 30.03
N LYS A 101 -0.78 -10.35 30.92
CA LYS A 101 -0.96 -10.21 32.37
C LYS A 101 -0.87 -8.76 32.84
N GLU A 102 0.07 -7.98 32.31
CA GLU A 102 0.31 -6.59 32.73
C GLU A 102 -0.62 -5.58 32.03
N TYR A 103 -0.95 -5.81 30.76
CA TYR A 103 -1.59 -4.83 29.87
C TYR A 103 -2.78 -5.40 29.10
N SER A 104 -3.57 -6.28 29.74
CA SER A 104 -4.71 -6.96 29.11
C SER A 104 -5.63 -6.01 28.31
N LEU A 105 -6.02 -4.87 28.87
CA LEU A 105 -6.94 -3.91 28.23
C LEU A 105 -6.40 -3.28 26.94
N LEU A 106 -5.09 -3.27 26.75
CA LEU A 106 -4.43 -2.71 25.57
C LEU A 106 -4.40 -3.69 24.38
N ILE A 107 -4.67 -4.97 24.66
CA ILE A 107 -4.72 -6.06 23.68
C ILE A 107 -6.16 -6.25 23.17
N THR A 108 -6.29 -6.34 21.85
CA THR A 108 -7.58 -6.60 21.19
C THR A 108 -8.04 -8.04 21.47
N PRO A 109 -9.32 -8.27 21.85
CA PRO A 109 -9.81 -9.61 22.21
C PRO A 109 -9.70 -10.65 21.09
N SER A 110 -9.85 -10.23 19.82
CA SER A 110 -9.66 -11.13 18.68
C SER A 110 -8.21 -11.60 18.50
N PHE A 111 -7.23 -10.85 19.00
CA PHE A 111 -5.84 -11.30 18.99
C PHE A 111 -5.62 -12.40 20.03
N ARG A 112 -6.23 -12.29 21.21
CA ARG A 112 -6.17 -13.34 22.24
C ARG A 112 -6.71 -14.66 21.74
N GLN A 113 -7.86 -14.62 21.05
CA GLN A 113 -8.46 -15.81 20.45
C GLN A 113 -7.55 -16.49 19.41
N GLU A 114 -6.78 -15.72 18.65
CA GLU A 114 -5.80 -16.26 17.70
C GLU A 114 -4.64 -16.95 18.43
N ILE A 115 -4.12 -16.34 19.51
CA ILE A 115 -3.09 -16.98 20.34
C ILE A 115 -3.63 -18.24 21.02
N ASP A 116 -4.81 -18.20 21.63
CA ASP A 116 -5.43 -19.38 22.25
C ASP A 116 -5.62 -20.53 21.24
N THR A 117 -5.94 -20.20 20.00
CA THR A 117 -6.10 -21.18 18.92
C THR A 117 -4.75 -21.78 18.54
N LEU A 118 -3.71 -20.96 18.43
CA LEU A 118 -2.34 -21.39 18.18
C LEU A 118 -1.86 -22.37 19.25
N GLU A 119 -2.11 -22.08 20.53
CA GLU A 119 -1.68 -22.95 21.64
C GLU A 119 -2.44 -24.27 21.72
N LYS A 120 -3.75 -24.25 21.42
CA LYS A 120 -4.57 -25.46 21.43
C LYS A 120 -4.27 -26.38 20.25
N ALA A 121 -4.04 -25.80 19.07
CA ALA A 121 -3.81 -26.56 17.85
C ALA A 121 -2.35 -27.00 17.72
N GLY A 122 -1.39 -26.14 18.07
CA GLY A 122 0.04 -26.43 17.97
C GLY A 122 0.57 -26.39 16.53
N ASP A 123 1.33 -27.40 16.14
CA ASP A 123 2.02 -27.49 14.84
C ASP A 123 1.14 -27.32 13.58
N PRO A 124 -0.13 -27.79 13.53
CA PRO A 124 -1.01 -27.57 12.38
C PRO A 124 -1.19 -26.10 11.99
N CYS A 125 -1.02 -25.16 12.93
CA CYS A 125 -1.15 -23.72 12.67
C CYS A 125 -0.08 -23.13 11.75
N PHE A 126 1.07 -23.81 11.59
CA PHE A 126 2.16 -23.38 10.71
C PHE A 126 2.04 -23.96 9.30
N SER A 127 1.19 -24.97 9.12
CA SER A 127 0.90 -25.55 7.81
C SER A 127 -0.13 -24.72 7.05
N THR A 128 0.01 -24.67 5.73
CA THR A 128 -0.96 -24.02 4.84
C THR A 128 -2.04 -25.04 4.48
N ASP A 129 -3.30 -24.68 4.69
CA ASP A 129 -4.43 -25.55 4.37
C ASP A 129 -4.68 -25.63 2.85
N LYS A 130 -5.65 -26.46 2.44
CA LYS A 130 -6.04 -26.63 1.03
C LYS A 130 -6.53 -25.32 0.38
N ASN A 131 -6.94 -24.34 1.17
CA ASN A 131 -7.45 -23.05 0.72
C ASN A 131 -6.37 -21.96 0.74
N GLY A 132 -5.10 -22.30 1.03
CA GLY A 132 -4.02 -21.33 1.15
C GLY A 132 -4.02 -20.54 2.47
N TYR A 133 -4.85 -20.93 3.44
CA TYR A 133 -4.92 -20.31 4.75
C TYR A 133 -3.86 -20.90 5.68
N ASN A 134 -3.08 -20.01 6.28
CA ASN A 134 -2.07 -20.33 7.28
C ASN A 134 -2.34 -19.47 8.53
N HIS A 135 -2.59 -20.12 9.67
CA HIS A 135 -3.01 -19.43 10.89
C HIS A 135 -1.87 -18.55 11.45
N TRP A 136 -0.64 -19.07 11.44
CA TRP A 136 0.55 -18.31 11.82
C TRP A 136 0.72 -17.04 10.98
N PHE A 137 0.46 -17.12 9.67
CA PHE A 137 0.55 -15.95 8.80
C PHE A 137 -0.50 -14.89 9.11
N GLN A 138 -1.67 -15.29 9.63
CA GLN A 138 -2.68 -14.32 10.11
C GLN A 138 -2.22 -13.60 11.37
N ILE A 139 -1.63 -14.31 12.32
CA ILE A 139 -1.02 -13.73 13.52
C ILE A 139 0.08 -12.73 13.12
N CYS A 140 0.99 -13.14 12.24
CA CYS A 140 2.04 -12.28 11.67
C CYS A 140 1.44 -11.01 11.04
N LYS A 141 0.40 -11.18 10.21
CA LYS A 141 -0.29 -10.08 9.52
C LYS A 141 -0.94 -9.11 10.49
N ARG A 142 -1.58 -9.61 11.54
CA ARG A 142 -2.24 -8.79 12.55
C ARG A 142 -1.23 -7.97 13.34
N ILE A 143 -0.16 -8.60 13.86
CA ILE A 143 0.87 -7.90 14.63
C ILE A 143 1.59 -6.87 13.76
N SER A 144 2.02 -7.27 12.56
CA SER A 144 2.69 -6.37 11.61
C SER A 144 1.83 -5.15 11.25
N LYS A 145 0.54 -5.36 10.99
CA LYS A 145 -0.41 -4.30 10.65
C LYS A 145 -0.70 -3.37 11.84
N GLU A 146 -0.96 -3.91 13.02
CA GLU A 146 -1.22 -3.08 14.21
C GLU A 146 0.03 -2.31 14.63
N TYR A 147 1.23 -2.91 14.56
CA TYR A 147 2.50 -2.20 14.80
C TYR A 147 2.65 -1.00 13.87
N ASP A 148 2.55 -1.19 12.55
CA ASP A 148 2.72 -0.11 11.58
C ASP A 148 1.64 0.98 11.72
N LYS A 149 0.41 0.58 12.03
CA LYS A 149 -0.72 1.49 12.27
C LYS A 149 -0.49 2.34 13.51
N LEU A 150 -0.03 1.73 14.60
CA LEU A 150 0.26 2.44 15.84
C LEU A 150 1.48 3.34 15.69
N CYS A 151 2.52 2.93 14.96
CA CYS A 151 3.63 3.81 14.57
C CYS A 151 3.12 5.03 13.81
N ARG A 152 2.23 4.84 12.83
CA ARG A 152 1.63 5.93 12.06
C ARG A 152 0.81 6.89 12.94
N GLN A 153 0.02 6.35 13.87
CA GLN A 153 -0.80 7.13 14.81
C GLN A 153 0.04 7.89 15.84
N SER A 154 1.20 7.35 16.18
CA SER A 154 2.15 7.92 17.14
C SER A 154 3.25 8.75 16.49
N TYR A 155 3.13 9.05 15.20
CA TYR A 155 4.13 9.80 14.41
C TYR A 155 5.55 9.23 14.44
N LEU A 156 5.67 7.92 14.64
CA LEU A 156 6.93 7.21 14.54
C LEU A 156 7.20 6.71 13.11
N PRO A 157 8.47 6.57 12.72
CA PRO A 157 8.82 6.00 11.43
C PRO A 157 8.29 4.57 11.32
N ILE A 158 7.63 4.28 10.20
CA ILE A 158 7.15 2.94 9.85
C ILE A 158 8.28 2.22 9.11
N ARG A 159 8.38 0.90 9.25
CA ARG A 159 9.31 0.06 8.48
C ARG A 159 9.15 0.30 6.99
N SER A 160 10.26 0.59 6.31
CA SER A 160 10.29 0.83 4.87
C SER A 160 9.96 -0.44 4.08
N ILE A 161 9.53 -0.26 2.83
CA ILE A 161 9.28 -1.39 1.92
C ILE A 161 10.59 -2.16 1.66
N SER A 162 11.71 -1.45 1.51
CA SER A 162 13.04 -2.05 1.34
C SER A 162 13.43 -2.95 2.51
N TYR A 163 13.14 -2.53 3.75
CA TYR A 163 13.37 -3.34 4.94
C TYR A 163 12.59 -4.65 4.89
N ARG A 164 11.27 -4.57 4.62
CA ARG A 164 10.41 -5.77 4.53
C ARG A 164 10.87 -6.73 3.43
N PHE A 165 11.33 -6.18 2.31
CA PHE A 165 11.85 -6.96 1.19
C PHE A 165 13.13 -7.70 1.56
N TYR A 166 14.08 -7.02 2.21
CA TYR A 166 15.34 -7.62 2.65
C TYR A 166 15.12 -8.80 3.62
N TYR A 167 14.20 -8.64 4.58
CA TYR A 167 13.87 -9.67 5.57
C TYR A 167 12.77 -10.64 5.12
N LYS A 168 12.31 -10.57 3.86
CA LYS A 168 11.25 -11.42 3.29
C LYS A 168 9.95 -11.46 4.12
N GLN A 169 9.57 -10.32 4.71
CA GLN A 169 8.39 -10.20 5.59
C GLN A 169 7.07 -10.11 4.80
N TYR A 170 6.78 -11.10 3.95
CA TYR A 170 5.62 -11.15 3.06
C TYR A 170 4.93 -12.51 3.13
N SER A 171 3.60 -12.51 3.23
CA SER A 171 2.81 -13.76 3.31
C SER A 171 2.81 -14.57 2.02
N SER A 172 3.10 -13.95 0.88
CA SER A 172 3.15 -14.61 -0.41
C SER A 172 4.23 -14.00 -1.31
N LYS A 173 4.81 -14.82 -2.17
CA LYS A 173 5.77 -14.36 -3.17
C LYS A 173 5.19 -13.32 -4.13
N ILE A 174 3.91 -13.45 -4.49
CA ILE A 174 3.18 -12.46 -5.29
C ILE A 174 3.21 -11.08 -4.61
N SER A 175 2.92 -11.02 -3.30
CA SER A 175 2.97 -9.74 -2.57
C SER A 175 4.37 -9.13 -2.51
N MET A 176 5.40 -9.98 -2.47
CA MET A 176 6.80 -9.56 -2.53
C MET A 176 7.17 -9.00 -3.92
N ILE A 177 6.69 -9.62 -5.01
CA ILE A 177 6.88 -9.11 -6.38
C ILE A 177 6.23 -7.73 -6.54
N PHE A 178 5.00 -7.56 -6.08
CA PHE A 178 4.35 -6.23 -6.11
C PHE A 178 5.12 -5.18 -5.30
N ALA A 179 5.66 -5.55 -4.14
CA ALA A 179 6.50 -4.66 -3.35
C ALA A 179 7.79 -4.27 -4.09
N PHE A 180 8.41 -5.21 -4.82
CA PHE A 180 9.57 -4.95 -5.65
C PHE A 180 9.26 -3.97 -6.80
N ILE A 181 8.15 -4.20 -7.52
CA ILE A 181 7.68 -3.29 -8.57
C ILE A 181 7.44 -1.89 -8.00
N TRP A 182 6.81 -1.81 -6.82
CA TRP A 182 6.56 -0.54 -6.15
C TRP A 182 7.86 0.19 -5.77
N LEU A 183 8.88 -0.54 -5.32
CA LEU A 183 10.18 0.04 -5.00
C LEU A 183 10.87 0.61 -6.26
N GLN A 184 10.69 -0.03 -7.41
CA GLN A 184 11.29 0.37 -8.69
C GLN A 184 10.43 1.36 -9.50
N LEU A 185 9.25 1.75 -8.99
CA LEU A 185 8.30 2.63 -9.69
C LEU A 185 8.94 3.96 -10.17
N PRO A 186 9.79 4.66 -9.39
CA PRO A 186 10.49 5.85 -9.88
C PRO A 186 11.39 5.59 -11.09
N ALA A 187 12.12 4.47 -11.09
CA ALA A 187 12.98 4.09 -12.21
C ALA A 187 12.14 3.72 -13.44
N ILE A 188 11.02 3.03 -13.25
CA ILE A 188 10.07 2.72 -14.33
C ILE A 188 9.55 4.03 -14.95
N ILE A 189 9.13 5.01 -14.14
CA ILE A 189 8.64 6.31 -14.65
C ILE A 189 9.71 7.00 -15.51
N ILE A 190 10.95 7.10 -15.02
CA ILE A 190 12.05 7.74 -15.77
C ILE A 190 12.33 6.99 -17.08
N PHE A 191 12.40 5.66 -17.03
CA PHE A 191 12.63 4.83 -18.22
C PHE A 191 11.53 5.03 -19.25
N THR A 192 10.27 5.15 -18.81
CA THR A 192 9.12 5.34 -19.69
C THR A 192 9.07 6.73 -20.31
N LEU A 193 9.52 7.76 -19.59
CA LEU A 193 9.70 9.10 -20.16
C LEU A 193 10.75 9.11 -21.26
N ILE A 194 11.92 8.48 -21.01
CA ILE A 194 13.01 8.40 -21.98
C ILE A 194 12.56 7.65 -23.25
N LEU A 195 11.95 6.48 -23.09
CA LEU A 195 11.45 5.69 -24.22
C LEU A 195 10.34 6.38 -25.00
N GLY A 196 9.44 7.09 -24.30
CA GLY A 196 8.37 7.86 -24.93
C GLY A 196 8.90 8.97 -25.84
N VAL A 197 10.03 9.58 -25.48
CA VAL A 197 10.72 10.57 -26.34
C VAL A 197 11.42 9.91 -27.53
N ILE A 198 12.03 8.74 -27.34
CA ILE A 198 12.76 8.03 -28.41
C ILE A 198 11.80 7.48 -29.47
N SER A 199 10.81 6.68 -29.06
CA SER A 199 9.81 6.11 -29.98
C SER A 199 8.62 5.53 -29.22
N PRO A 200 7.38 5.93 -29.55
CA PRO A 200 6.19 5.37 -28.92
C PRO A 200 5.99 3.88 -29.24
N ILE A 201 6.49 3.39 -30.38
CA ILE A 201 6.38 1.99 -30.79
C ILE A 201 7.24 1.09 -29.89
N ILE A 202 8.48 1.50 -29.60
CA ILE A 202 9.39 0.74 -28.73
C ILE A 202 8.82 0.71 -27.30
N LEU A 203 8.27 1.83 -26.83
CA LEU A 203 7.59 1.90 -25.54
C LEU A 203 6.45 0.88 -25.47
N PHE A 204 5.58 0.83 -26.49
CA PHE A 204 4.48 -0.14 -26.53
C PHE A 204 4.98 -1.59 -26.47
N ILE A 205 5.97 -1.96 -27.29
CA ILE A 205 6.56 -3.32 -27.28
C ILE A 205 7.15 -3.65 -25.91
N SER A 206 7.86 -2.71 -25.28
CA SER A 206 8.46 -2.93 -23.96
C SER A 206 7.42 -3.24 -22.87
N TYR A 207 6.29 -2.54 -22.89
CA TYR A 207 5.19 -2.79 -21.96
C TYR A 207 4.48 -4.12 -22.25
N CYS A 208 4.30 -4.51 -23.51
CA CYS A 208 3.77 -5.82 -23.86
C CYS A 208 4.66 -6.95 -23.33
N LEU A 209 5.98 -6.85 -23.50
CA LEU A 209 6.93 -7.83 -22.96
C LEU A 209 6.92 -7.88 -21.43
N PHE A 210 6.89 -6.73 -20.78
CA PHE A 210 6.78 -6.65 -19.31
C PHE A 210 5.48 -7.28 -18.81
N PHE A 211 4.36 -7.05 -19.49
CA PHE A 211 3.08 -7.66 -19.16
C PHE A 211 3.10 -9.19 -19.33
N ILE A 212 3.67 -9.70 -20.43
CA ILE A 212 3.85 -11.14 -20.64
C ILE A 212 4.72 -11.76 -19.54
N PHE A 213 5.82 -11.09 -19.17
CA PHE A 213 6.68 -11.51 -18.07
C PHE A 213 5.92 -11.58 -16.74
N LEU A 214 5.15 -10.54 -16.39
CA LEU A 214 4.33 -10.54 -15.17
C LEU A 214 3.30 -11.66 -15.17
N LEU A 215 2.65 -11.91 -16.31
CA LEU A 215 1.65 -12.97 -16.45
C LEU A 215 2.29 -14.35 -16.29
N TYR A 216 3.47 -14.58 -16.89
CA TYR A 216 4.24 -15.81 -16.71
C TYR A 216 4.62 -16.06 -15.25
N VAL A 217 5.13 -15.03 -14.56
CA VAL A 217 5.49 -15.14 -13.14
C VAL A 217 4.26 -15.41 -12.28
N LEU A 218 3.14 -14.76 -12.57
CA LEU A 218 1.90 -14.96 -11.83
C LEU A 218 1.34 -16.37 -12.01
N ILE A 219 1.39 -16.93 -13.22
CA ILE A 219 0.93 -18.32 -13.48
C ILE A 219 1.81 -19.35 -12.77
N ASN A 220 3.13 -19.16 -12.76
CA ASN A 220 4.03 -20.15 -12.16
C ASN A 220 4.06 -20.14 -10.62
N GLU A 221 3.59 -19.06 -10.00
CA GLU A 221 3.54 -18.90 -8.54
C GLU A 221 2.13 -19.05 -7.96
N LEU A 222 1.14 -19.37 -8.80
CA LEU A 222 -0.25 -19.72 -8.42
C LEU A 222 -0.39 -21.24 -8.29
#